data_AF-A0A210PHW2-F1
#
_entry.id   AF-A0A210PHW2-F1
#
_cell.length_a   1.000
_cell.length_b   1.000
_cell.length_c   1.000
_cell.angle_alpha   90.00
_cell.angle_beta   90.00
_cell.angle_gamma   90.00
#
_symmetry.space_group_name_H-M   'P 1'
#
loop_
_entity.id
_entity.type
_entity.pdbx_description
1 polymer ?
#
loop_
_entity_poly.entity_id
_entity_poly.type
_entity_poly.pdbx_seq_one_letter_code
_entity_poly.pdbx_strand_id
1 'polypeptide(L)'
;MAQVSLLFLILTVVIGFECVLSQMKSCDCSCSNLENALENDPVLKAKMEKLAKEMTVDVRNTSSHMRSLTSATDDRPSAQAAGYVGVTILCLVLGLLLFFDGIGIIAQDMVTKQQLQ
;
A
#
# COMPACT_ATOMS: atom_id res chain seq x y z
N MET A 1 18.42 -31.64 -2.44
CA MET A 1 18.86 -30.26 -2.76
C MET A 1 17.69 -29.31 -2.97
N ALA A 2 16.61 -29.69 -3.68
CA ALA A 2 15.44 -28.84 -3.88
C ALA A 2 14.72 -28.40 -2.58
N GLN A 3 14.57 -29.28 -1.59
CA GLN A 3 13.90 -28.95 -0.32
C GLN A 3 14.60 -27.84 0.48
N VAL A 4 15.94 -27.79 0.47
CA VAL A 4 16.72 -26.79 1.23
C VAL A 4 16.63 -25.40 0.56
N SER A 5 16.56 -25.35 -0.77
CA SER A 5 16.37 -24.12 -1.53
C SER A 5 14.97 -23.54 -1.36
N LEU A 6 13.95 -24.40 -1.31
CA LEU A 6 12.57 -23.98 -1.07
C LEU A 6 12.38 -23.42 0.36
N LEU A 7 12.99 -24.05 1.36
CA LEU A 7 12.94 -23.56 2.74
C LEU A 7 13.58 -22.17 2.91
N PHE A 8 14.69 -21.93 2.21
CA PHE A 8 15.37 -20.62 2.20
C PHE A 8 14.53 -19.53 1.53
N LEU A 9 13.86 -19.85 0.41
CA LEU A 9 12.93 -18.93 -0.25
C LEU A 9 11.74 -18.59 0.65
N ILE A 10 11.13 -19.58 1.30
CA ILE A 10 10.03 -19.37 2.24
C ILE A 10 10.50 -18.50 3.41
N LEU A 11 11.69 -18.75 3.96
CA LEU A 11 12.23 -17.99 5.08
C LEU A 11 12.48 -16.52 4.71
N THR A 12 13.02 -16.23 3.53
CA THR A 12 13.25 -14.84 3.06
C THR A 12 11.94 -14.10 2.76
N VAL A 13 10.92 -14.79 2.23
CA VAL A 13 9.59 -14.22 1.98
C VAL A 13 8.85 -13.94 3.30
N VAL A 14 8.92 -14.86 4.27
CA VAL A 14 8.26 -14.71 5.58
C VAL A 14 8.91 -13.60 6.41
N ILE A 15 10.25 -13.52 6.44
CA ILE A 15 10.96 -12.44 7.14
C ILE A 15 10.68 -11.07 6.49
N GLY A 16 10.56 -11.02 5.16
CA GLY A 16 10.18 -9.80 4.44
C GLY A 16 8.75 -9.34 4.69
N PHE A 17 7.82 -10.27 4.95
CA PHE A 17 6.39 -9.99 5.12
C PHE A 17 6.06 -9.35 6.48
N GLU A 18 6.73 -9.79 7.56
CA GLU A 18 6.52 -9.24 8.91
C GLU A 18 6.91 -7.75 9.03
N CYS A 19 7.83 -7.27 8.19
CA CYS A 19 8.31 -5.88 8.26
C CYS A 19 7.25 -4.86 7.77
N VAL A 20 6.33 -5.27 6.89
CA VAL A 20 5.35 -4.37 6.24
C VAL A 20 4.24 -3.91 7.20
N LEU A 21 3.94 -4.67 8.24
CA LEU A 21 2.74 -4.43 9.06
C LEU A 21 2.89 -3.32 10.12
N SER A 22 4.11 -2.84 10.41
CA SER A 22 4.39 -2.16 11.68
C SER A 22 4.19 -0.65 11.75
N GLN A 23 3.68 0.07 10.73
CA GLN A 23 3.62 1.54 10.83
C GLN A 23 2.30 2.16 10.32
N MET A 24 1.30 2.18 11.21
CA MET A 24 0.25 3.20 11.19
C MET A 24 0.07 3.76 12.61
N LYS A 25 0.87 4.76 12.97
CA LYS A 25 0.64 5.57 14.17
C LYS A 25 -0.32 6.70 13.82
N SER A 26 -1.62 6.52 14.07
CA SER A 26 -2.58 7.61 14.00
C SER A 26 -2.45 8.51 15.22
N CYS A 27 -2.44 9.83 15.00
CA CYS A 27 -2.53 10.82 16.06
C CYS A 27 -3.99 11.13 16.34
N ASP A 28 -4.39 10.97 17.60
CA ASP A 28 -5.72 11.31 18.08
C ASP A 28 -5.68 12.72 18.70
N CYS A 29 -6.63 13.58 18.31
CA CYS A 29 -6.71 14.96 18.79
C CYS A 29 -7.91 15.08 19.71
N SER A 30 -7.69 15.21 21.03
CA SER A 30 -8.80 15.37 21.98
C SER A 30 -9.16 16.85 22.15
N CYS A 31 -10.35 17.23 21.68
CA CYS A 31 -10.94 18.55 21.91
C CYS A 31 -12.14 18.41 22.85
N SER A 32 -11.89 18.28 24.16
CA SER A 32 -12.90 17.90 25.15
C SER A 32 -13.54 19.07 25.91
N ASN A 33 -13.12 20.32 25.71
CA ASN A 33 -13.57 21.46 26.53
C ASN A 33 -14.13 22.65 25.72
N LEU A 34 -14.37 22.51 24.41
CA LEU A 34 -14.78 23.64 23.56
C LEU A 34 -16.30 23.90 23.59
N GLU A 35 -17.13 22.88 23.81
CA GLU A 35 -18.59 23.00 23.72
C GLU A 35 -19.21 23.89 24.81
N ASN A 36 -18.75 23.77 26.07
CA ASN A 36 -19.27 24.57 27.18
C ASN A 36 -18.90 26.06 27.11
N ALA A 37 -17.78 26.39 26.46
CA ALA A 37 -17.35 27.78 26.26
C ALA A 37 -18.08 28.47 25.09
N LEU A 38 -18.58 27.69 24.12
CA LEU A 38 -19.23 28.21 22.92
C LEU A 38 -20.69 28.63 23.14
N GLU A 39 -21.37 28.02 24.11
CA GLU A 39 -22.79 28.31 24.40
C GLU A 39 -22.99 29.60 25.22
N ASN A 40 -21.99 30.00 26.01
CA ASN A 40 -22.10 31.12 26.95
C ASN A 40 -21.71 32.49 26.35
N ASP A 41 -21.08 32.55 25.17
CA ASP A 41 -20.61 33.81 24.57
C ASP A 41 -21.15 34.01 23.12
N PRO A 42 -22.11 34.95 22.91
CA PRO A 42 -22.68 35.20 21.60
C PRO A 42 -21.67 35.79 20.60
N VAL A 43 -20.59 36.43 21.07
CA VAL A 43 -19.53 36.99 20.24
C VAL A 43 -18.65 35.87 19.68
N LEU A 44 -18.41 34.81 20.46
CA LEU A 44 -17.63 33.66 20.03
C LEU A 44 -18.36 32.86 18.96
N LYS A 45 -19.67 32.66 19.12
CA LYS A 45 -20.52 31.96 18.15
C LYS A 45 -20.54 32.67 16.78
N ALA A 46 -20.69 33.99 16.77
CA ALA A 46 -20.64 34.79 15.55
C ALA A 46 -19.26 34.74 14.85
N LYS A 47 -18.16 34.67 15.61
CA LYS A 47 -16.81 34.49 15.06
C LYS A 47 -16.62 33.09 14.47
N MET A 48 -17.10 32.04 15.14
CA MET A 48 -17.03 30.67 14.61
C MET A 48 -17.87 30.49 13.35
N GLU A 49 -19.04 31.11 13.27
CA GLU A 49 -19.89 31.06 12.07
C GLU A 49 -19.24 31.81 10.89
N LYS A 50 -18.60 32.95 11.17
CA LYS A 50 -17.81 33.68 10.16
C LYS A 50 -16.60 32.87 9.69
N LEU A 51 -15.88 32.22 10.60
CA LEU A 51 -14.76 31.33 10.28
C LEU A 51 -15.24 30.09 9.51
N ALA A 52 -16.35 29.47 9.91
CA ALA A 52 -16.93 28.34 9.21
C ALA A 52 -17.32 28.71 7.78
N LYS A 53 -17.92 29.89 7.59
CA LYS A 53 -18.27 30.43 6.27
C LYS A 53 -17.04 30.73 5.41
N GLU A 54 -15.99 31.31 5.99
CA GLU A 54 -14.71 31.58 5.30
C GLU A 54 -13.97 30.27 4.94
N MET A 55 -14.05 29.27 5.81
CA MET A 55 -13.45 27.95 5.63
C MET A 55 -14.33 26.99 4.81
N THR A 56 -15.51 27.41 4.36
CA THR A 56 -16.33 26.60 3.47
C THR A 56 -15.68 26.62 2.08
N VAL A 57 -14.70 25.73 1.88
CA VAL A 57 -13.99 25.59 0.61
C VAL A 57 -14.84 24.76 -0.34
N ASP A 58 -14.96 25.21 -1.60
CA ASP A 58 -15.58 24.42 -2.66
C ASP A 58 -14.80 23.11 -2.85
N VAL A 59 -15.42 22.00 -2.47
CA VAL A 59 -14.85 20.65 -2.53
C VAL A 59 -14.32 20.32 -3.93
N ARG A 60 -14.96 20.86 -4.98
CA ARG A 60 -14.59 20.61 -6.39
C ARG A 60 -13.30 21.30 -6.81
N ASN A 61 -12.87 22.34 -6.09
CA ASN A 61 -11.62 23.06 -6.34
C ASN A 61 -10.59 22.83 -5.22
N THR A 62 -10.73 21.75 -4.46
CA THR A 62 -9.71 21.40 -3.46
C THR A 62 -8.52 20.71 -4.12
N SER A 63 -7.33 20.94 -3.56
CA SER A 63 -6.12 20.20 -3.95
C SER A 63 -6.28 18.68 -3.76
N SER A 64 -7.05 18.26 -2.75
CA SER A 64 -7.43 16.86 -2.52
C SER A 64 -8.25 16.30 -3.68
N HIS A 65 -9.31 17.00 -4.12
CA HIS A 65 -10.13 16.58 -5.24
C HIS A 65 -9.36 16.59 -6.56
N MET A 66 -8.54 17.60 -6.79
CA MET A 66 -7.65 17.62 -7.97
C MET A 66 -6.63 16.47 -7.94
N ARG A 67 -6.12 16.08 -6.77
CA ARG A 67 -5.20 14.93 -6.60
C ARG A 67 -5.89 13.56 -6.66
N SER A 68 -7.20 13.49 -6.50
CA SER A 68 -7.95 12.25 -6.75
C SER A 68 -8.28 12.08 -8.23
N LEU A 69 -8.56 13.18 -8.94
CA LEU A 69 -8.85 13.18 -10.38
C LEU A 69 -7.59 13.09 -11.23
N THR A 70 -6.49 13.68 -10.77
CA THR A 70 -5.19 13.62 -11.42
C THR A 70 -4.31 12.70 -10.59
N SER A 71 -3.91 11.56 -11.16
CA SER A 71 -2.82 10.76 -10.57
C SER A 71 -1.54 11.57 -10.74
N ALA A 72 -1.36 12.55 -9.86
CA ALA A 72 -0.17 13.36 -9.80
C ALA A 72 0.98 12.46 -9.35
N THR A 73 2.11 12.53 -10.04
CA THR A 73 3.34 11.84 -9.65
C THR A 73 3.63 12.13 -8.18
N ASP A 74 3.54 11.09 -7.35
CA ASP A 74 3.78 11.22 -5.91
C ASP A 74 5.27 10.92 -5.66
N ASP A 75 6.05 12.00 -5.53
CA ASP A 75 7.50 11.94 -5.26
C ASP A 75 7.82 11.49 -3.82
N ARG A 76 6.81 11.15 -3.00
CA ARG A 76 7.05 10.67 -1.64
C ARG A 76 7.80 9.33 -1.72
N PRO A 77 8.97 9.22 -1.05
CA PRO A 77 9.79 8.02 -1.13
C PRO A 77 9.06 6.77 -0.59
N SER A 78 8.10 6.94 0.32
CA SER A 78 7.26 5.84 0.82
C SER A 78 6.32 5.25 -0.24
N ALA A 79 5.74 6.09 -1.12
CA ALA A 79 4.84 5.64 -2.17
C ALA A 79 5.60 4.87 -3.27
N GLN A 80 6.77 5.40 -3.65
CA GLN A 80 7.65 4.74 -4.63
C GLN A 80 8.19 3.41 -4.09
N ALA A 81 8.68 3.39 -2.84
CA ALA A 81 9.18 2.17 -2.21
C ALA A 81 8.10 1.08 -2.16
N ALA A 82 6.87 1.42 -1.76
CA ALA A 82 5.75 0.46 -1.76
C ALA A 82 5.46 -0.12 -3.16
N GLY A 83 5.51 0.73 -4.20
CA GLY A 83 5.34 0.30 -5.58
C GLY A 83 6.43 -0.67 -6.05
N TYR A 84 7.71 -0.34 -5.82
CA TYR A 84 8.83 -1.21 -6.19
C TYR A 84 8.81 -2.55 -5.47
N VAL A 85 8.49 -2.56 -4.16
CA VAL A 85 8.36 -3.80 -3.40
C VAL A 85 7.26 -4.69 -3.97
N GLY A 86 6.09 -4.13 -4.28
CA GLY A 86 4.99 -4.87 -4.87
C GLY A 86 5.33 -5.49 -6.23
N VAL A 87 5.95 -4.72 -7.14
CA VAL A 87 6.38 -5.23 -8.45
C VAL A 87 7.42 -6.34 -8.31
N THR A 88 8.38 -6.18 -7.39
CA THR A 88 9.44 -7.17 -7.16
C THR A 88 8.87 -8.51 -6.71
N ILE A 89 7.93 -8.50 -5.77
CA ILE A 89 7.27 -9.73 -5.29
C ILE A 89 6.48 -10.39 -6.41
N LEU A 90 5.72 -9.61 -7.19
CA LEU A 90 4.90 -10.12 -8.29
C LEU A 90 5.76 -10.79 -9.36
N CYS A 91 6.85 -10.14 -9.79
CA CYS A 91 7.79 -10.70 -10.76
C CYS A 91 8.47 -11.98 -10.23
N LEU A 92 8.82 -12.03 -8.95
CA LEU A 92 9.46 -13.20 -8.35
C LEU A 92 8.52 -14.41 -8.32
N VAL A 93 7.27 -14.22 -7.90
CA VAL A 93 6.27 -15.31 -7.85
C VAL A 93 5.96 -15.84 -9.24
N LEU A 94 5.71 -14.96 -10.22
CA LEU A 94 5.45 -15.37 -11.60
C LEU A 94 6.68 -16.04 -12.23
N GLY A 95 7.88 -15.51 -11.99
CA GLY A 95 9.12 -16.08 -12.50
C GLY A 95 9.36 -17.50 -11.97
N LEU A 96 9.11 -17.74 -10.68
CA LEU A 96 9.22 -19.08 -10.10
C LEU A 96 8.19 -20.05 -10.68
N LEU A 97 6.94 -19.63 -10.84
CA LEU A 97 5.90 -20.48 -11.45
C LEU A 97 6.29 -20.93 -12.86
N LEU A 98 6.73 -19.99 -13.70
CA LEU A 98 7.16 -20.30 -15.06
C LEU A 98 8.42 -21.16 -15.09
N PHE A 99 9.35 -20.94 -14.16
CA PHE A 99 10.58 -21.73 -14.05
C PHE A 99 10.29 -23.18 -13.69
N PHE A 100 9.43 -23.43 -12.71
CA PHE A 100 9.04 -24.79 -12.32
C PHE A 100 8.24 -25.50 -13.40
N ASP A 101 7.31 -24.80 -14.07
CA ASP A 101 6.52 -25.37 -15.15
C ASP A 101 7.39 -25.71 -16.37
N GLY A 102 8.31 -24.82 -16.75
CA GLY A 102 9.26 -25.05 -17.84
C GLY A 102 10.16 -26.27 -17.61
N ILE A 103 10.67 -26.46 -16.39
CA ILE A 103 11.47 -27.65 -16.04
C ILE A 103 10.63 -28.93 -16.15
N GLY A 104 9.38 -28.88 -15.68
CA GLY A 104 8.44 -30.01 -15.76
C GLY A 104 8.20 -30.45 -17.21
N ILE A 105 7.93 -29.51 -18.11
CA ILE A 105 7.67 -29.79 -19.52
C ILE A 105 8.91 -30.37 -20.23
N ILE A 106 10.09 -29.79 -19.99
CA ILE A 106 11.34 -30.28 -20.59
C ILE A 106 11.68 -31.69 -20.09
N ALA A 107 11.45 -31.98 -18.80
CA ALA A 107 11.68 -33.31 -18.25
C ALA A 107 10.75 -34.36 -18.87
N GLN A 108 9.48 -34.03 -19.11
CA GLN A 108 8.52 -34.94 -19.76
C GLN A 108 8.87 -35.19 -21.24
N ASP A 109 9.35 -34.16 -21.97
CA ASP A 109 9.79 -34.31 -23.37
C ASP A 109 10.99 -35.26 -23.49
N MET A 110 11.98 -35.14 -22.59
CA MET A 110 13.15 -36.03 -22.57
C MET A 110 12.79 -37.48 -22.26
N VAL A 111 11.83 -37.70 -21.35
CA VAL A 111 11.32 -39.05 -21.02
C VAL A 111 10.54 -39.65 -22.18
N THR A 112 9.73 -38.86 -22.87
CA THR A 112 8.92 -39.34 -24.01
C THR A 112 9.79 -39.73 -25.20
N LYS A 113 10.89 -39.01 -25.45
CA LYS A 113 11.86 -39.35 -26.51
C LYS A 113 12.62 -40.65 -26.25
N GLN A 114 12.87 -41.01 -24.99
CA GLN A 114 13.49 -42.29 -24.66
C GLN A 114 12.57 -43.50 -24.84
N GLN A 115 11.24 -43.33 -24.80
CA GLN A 115 10.29 -44.44 -25.00
C GLN A 115 10.01 -44.73 -26.49
N LEU A 116 10.48 -43.85 -27.40
CA LEU A 116 10.29 -43.99 -28.85
C LEU A 116 11.52 -44.59 -29.57
N GLN A 117 12.63 -44.84 -28.86
CA GLN A 117 13.81 -45.56 -29.35
C GLN A 117 13.87 -46.96 -28.74
#